data_AF-A0AAJ2VBU4-F1
#
_entry.id   AF-A0AAJ2VBU4-F1
#
_cell.length_a   1.000
_cell.length_b   1.000
_cell.length_c   1.000
_cell.angle_alpha   90.00
_cell.angle_beta   90.00
_cell.angle_gamma   90.00
#
_symmetry.space_group_name_H-M   'P 1'
#
loop_
_entity.id
_entity.type
_entity.pdbx_description
1 polymer ?
#
loop_
_entity_poly.entity_id
_entity_poly.type
_entity_poly.pdbx_seq_one_letter_code
_entity_poly.pdbx_strand_id
1 'polypeptide(L)'
;MTQHRLNVFIQPEHSKRLDELAATKGVSKSSIVAAALASWLSPDSADQREAAIAKRLDRLSRHAERLQRDQNIQIETLALFIRYFLTVSTPVPEAHQDAARAQGKARFEQFVEQLARHLLRGRSLVRDMVDELNPDPMRMEATAEAQERAL
;
A
#
# COMPACT_ATOMS: atom_id res chain seq x y z
N MET A 1 10.63 1.88 46.03
CA MET A 1 11.93 1.93 45.33
C MET A 1 12.79 2.99 45.99
N THR A 2 14.00 2.64 46.40
CA THR A 2 14.97 3.58 46.98
C THR A 2 15.46 4.52 45.88
N GLN A 3 15.19 5.82 46.01
CA GLN A 3 15.70 6.84 45.08
C GLN A 3 17.09 7.29 45.51
N HIS A 4 18.06 7.23 44.60
CA HIS A 4 19.40 7.76 44.81
C HIS A 4 19.52 9.15 44.17
N ARG A 5 19.95 10.15 44.94
CA ARG A 5 20.14 11.51 44.42
C ARG A 5 21.50 11.60 43.74
N LEU A 6 21.48 11.91 42.45
CA LEU A 6 22.67 12.12 41.63
C LEU A 6 22.76 13.59 41.21
N ASN A 7 23.92 14.22 41.43
CA ASN A 7 24.22 15.55 40.91
C ASN A 7 25.16 15.40 39.71
N VAL A 8 24.70 15.77 38.51
CA VAL A 8 25.47 15.64 37.26
C VAL A 8 25.44 16.97 36.51
N PHE A 9 26.55 17.32 35.88
CA PHE A 9 26.59 18.46 34.96
C PHE A 9 26.03 18.05 33.60
N ILE A 10 25.13 18.86 33.07
CA ILE A 10 24.59 18.72 31.71
C ILE A 10 24.76 20.04 30.98
N GLN A 11 24.95 19.96 29.66
CA GLN A 11 24.99 21.14 28.80
C GLN A 11 23.70 21.98 28.97
N PRO A 12 23.77 23.32 29.00
CA PRO A 12 22.59 24.17 29.18
C PRO A 12 21.48 23.92 28.15
N GLU A 13 21.86 23.63 26.91
CA GLU A 13 20.92 23.28 25.84
C GLU A 13 20.14 21.99 26.13
N HIS A 14 20.81 20.98 26.69
CA HIS A 14 20.16 19.72 27.08
C HIS A 14 19.23 19.92 28.28
N SER A 15 19.61 20.77 29.23
CA SER A 15 18.71 21.14 30.33
C SER A 15 17.44 21.78 29.80
N LYS A 16 17.55 22.72 28.86
CA LYS A 16 16.38 23.39 28.26
C LYS A 16 15.46 22.39 27.54
N ARG A 17 16.03 21.49 26.72
CA ARG A 17 15.25 20.45 26.03
C ARG A 17 14.59 19.47 27.00
N LEU A 18 15.25 19.13 28.10
CA LEU A 18 14.68 18.27 29.13
C LEU A 18 13.47 18.94 29.80
N ASP A 19 13.54 20.25 30.03
CA ASP A 19 12.46 21.04 30.63
C ASP A 19 11.24 21.11 29.70
N GLU A 20 11.48 21.39 28.42
CA GLU A 20 10.44 21.40 27.38
C GLU A 20 9.77 20.03 27.24
N LEU A 21 10.57 18.96 27.25
CA LEU A 21 10.07 17.59 27.15
C LEU A 21 9.25 17.18 28.38
N ALA A 22 9.71 17.55 29.58
CA ALA A 22 8.99 17.32 30.84
C ALA A 22 7.64 18.03 30.86
N ALA A 23 7.60 19.31 30.41
CA ALA A 23 6.36 20.07 30.30
C ALA A 23 5.40 19.46 29.27
N THR A 24 5.92 19.10 28.08
CA THR A 24 5.12 18.52 26.99
C THR A 24 4.51 17.17 27.37
N LYS A 25 5.26 16.34 28.09
CA LYS A 25 4.82 14.99 28.48
C LYS A 25 4.12 14.92 29.84
N GLY A 26 4.09 16.02 30.60
CA GLY A 26 3.49 16.06 31.94
C GLY A 26 4.20 15.16 32.97
N VAL A 27 5.51 14.92 32.82
CA VAL A 27 6.29 14.04 33.71
C VAL A 27 7.50 14.77 34.28
N SER A 28 8.05 14.29 35.39
CA SER A 28 9.22 14.91 36.02
C SER A 28 10.51 14.69 35.23
N LYS A 29 11.44 15.65 35.28
CA LYS A 29 12.78 15.53 34.67
C LYS A 29 13.51 14.27 35.15
N SER A 30 13.44 13.98 36.45
CA SER A 30 14.02 12.77 37.04
C SER A 30 13.41 11.49 36.47
N SER A 31 12.11 11.47 36.18
CA SER A 31 11.45 10.33 35.54
C SER A 31 11.94 10.11 34.11
N ILE A 32 12.16 11.20 33.36
CA ILE A 32 12.71 11.12 32.00
C ILE A 32 14.14 10.60 32.03
N VAL A 33 14.99 11.16 32.90
CA VAL A 33 16.40 10.76 33.04
C VAL A 33 16.50 9.30 33.49
N ALA A 34 15.69 8.87 34.47
CA ALA A 34 15.66 7.48 34.91
C ALA A 34 15.22 6.53 33.80
N ALA A 35 14.20 6.89 33.02
CA ALA A 35 13.74 6.09 31.88
C ALA A 35 14.80 6.02 30.76
N ALA A 36 15.46 7.14 30.46
CA ALA A 36 16.53 7.18 29.47
C ALA A 36 17.73 6.32 29.91
N LEU A 37 18.13 6.42 31.18
CA LEU A 37 19.23 5.63 31.73
C LEU A 37 18.89 4.13 31.78
N ALA A 38 17.67 3.77 32.19
CA ALA A 38 17.20 2.39 32.16
C ALA A 38 17.15 1.83 30.73
N SER A 39 16.72 2.64 29.76
CA SER A 39 16.77 2.26 28.35
C SER A 39 18.20 2.09 27.85
N TRP A 40 19.14 2.96 28.25
CA TRP A 40 20.53 2.92 27.82
C TRP A 40 21.29 1.72 28.40
N LEU A 41 21.03 1.38 29.66
CA LEU A 41 21.68 0.27 30.37
C LEU A 41 21.03 -1.09 30.08
N SER A 42 19.95 -1.14 29.32
CA SER A 42 19.31 -2.40 28.96
C SER A 42 20.16 -3.15 27.93
N PRO A 43 20.68 -4.36 28.25
CA PRO A 43 21.55 -5.16 27.38
C PRO A 43 20.95 -5.46 26.01
N ASP A 44 19.62 -5.45 25.93
CA ASP A 44 18.86 -5.89 24.78
C ASP A 44 18.43 -4.74 23.85
N SER A 45 18.56 -3.48 24.27
CA SER A 45 17.86 -2.39 23.59
C SER A 45 18.42 -2.03 22.21
N ALA A 46 19.73 -2.16 22.01
CA ALA A 46 20.38 -1.96 20.73
C ALA A 46 20.15 -3.16 19.81
N ASP A 47 20.43 -4.36 20.31
CA ASP A 47 20.32 -5.62 19.57
C ASP A 47 18.87 -5.92 19.12
N GLN A 48 17.87 -5.67 19.98
CA GLN A 48 16.46 -5.83 19.60
C GLN A 48 16.02 -4.83 18.52
N ARG A 49 16.52 -3.58 18.57
CA ARG A 49 16.23 -2.58 17.53
C ARG A 49 16.86 -2.97 16.21
N GLU A 50 18.12 -3.41 16.24
CA GLU A 50 18.84 -3.85 15.05
C GLU A 50 18.18 -5.11 14.43
N ALA A 51 17.79 -6.08 15.25
CA ALA A 51 17.06 -7.27 14.81
C ALA A 51 15.68 -6.90 14.20
N ALA A 52 14.96 -5.94 14.79
CA ALA A 52 13.69 -5.47 14.25
C ALA A 52 13.85 -4.78 12.88
N ILE A 53 14.92 -4.00 12.70
CA ILE A 53 15.28 -3.37 11.43
C ILE A 53 15.64 -4.45 10.40
N ALA A 54 16.50 -5.40 10.74
CA ALA A 54 16.87 -6.51 9.86
C ALA A 54 15.65 -7.31 9.40
N LYS A 55 14.72 -7.63 10.30
CA LYS A 55 13.46 -8.32 9.98
C LYS A 55 12.58 -7.50 9.04
N ARG A 56 12.52 -6.17 9.22
CA ARG A 56 11.77 -5.29 8.32
C ARG A 56 12.41 -5.24 6.93
N LEU A 57 13.73 -5.21 6.85
CA LEU A 57 14.49 -5.25 5.59
C LEU A 57 14.28 -6.57 4.85
N ASP A 58 14.37 -7.72 5.54
CA ASP A 58 14.07 -9.03 4.95
C ASP A 58 12.64 -9.08 4.39
N ARG A 59 11.66 -8.56 5.13
CA ARG A 59 10.27 -8.47 4.65
C ARG A 59 10.15 -7.60 3.39
N LEU A 60 10.88 -6.48 3.32
CA LEU A 60 10.90 -5.62 2.13
C LEU A 60 11.58 -6.30 0.94
N SER A 61 12.67 -7.04 1.15
CA SER A 61 13.33 -7.82 0.10
C SER A 61 12.39 -8.85 -0.51
N ARG A 62 11.71 -9.65 0.34
CA ARG A 62 10.73 -10.65 -0.12
C ARG A 62 9.54 -10.02 -0.84
N HIS A 63 9.14 -8.81 -0.45
CA HIS A 63 8.10 -8.06 -1.17
C HIS A 63 8.59 -7.61 -2.54
N ALA A 64 9.83 -7.12 -2.64
CA ALA A 64 10.43 -6.72 -3.91
C ALA A 64 10.60 -7.91 -4.86
N GLU A 65 11.07 -9.05 -4.36
CA GLU A 65 11.18 -10.30 -5.14
C GLU A 65 9.83 -10.77 -5.67
N ARG A 66 8.77 -10.70 -4.85
CA ARG A 66 7.41 -11.01 -5.29
C ARG A 66 6.92 -10.05 -6.37
N LEU A 67 7.11 -8.75 -6.15
CA LEU A 67 6.72 -7.72 -7.12
C LEU A 67 7.44 -7.93 -8.47
N GLN A 68 8.74 -8.26 -8.44
CA GLN A 68 9.51 -8.55 -9.64
C GLN A 68 8.97 -9.79 -10.38
N ARG A 69 8.62 -10.86 -9.65
CA ARG A 69 7.99 -12.04 -10.26
C ARG A 69 6.64 -11.70 -10.89
N ASP A 70 5.79 -10.98 -10.17
CA ASP A 70 4.47 -10.59 -10.66
C ASP A 70 4.59 -9.67 -11.89
N GLN A 71 5.58 -8.77 -11.90
CA GLN A 71 5.88 -7.90 -13.05
C GLN A 71 6.35 -8.71 -14.26
N ASN A 72 7.21 -9.71 -14.08
CA ASN A 72 7.62 -10.59 -15.17
C ASN A 72 6.42 -11.35 -15.76
N ILE A 73 5.54 -11.90 -14.92
CA ILE A 73 4.31 -12.57 -15.36
C ILE A 73 3.42 -11.62 -16.16
N GLN A 74 3.27 -10.37 -15.71
CA GLN A 74 2.50 -9.35 -16.45
C GLN A 74 3.11 -9.05 -17.82
N ILE A 75 4.44 -8.93 -17.90
CA ILE A 75 5.17 -8.70 -19.16
C ILE A 75 4.95 -9.87 -20.13
N GLU A 76 5.12 -11.12 -19.66
CA GLU A 76 4.90 -12.32 -20.46
C GLU A 76 3.45 -12.40 -20.96
N THR A 77 2.49 -12.14 -20.07
CA THR A 77 1.06 -12.14 -20.40
C THR A 77 0.73 -11.08 -21.46
N LEU A 78 1.26 -9.86 -21.31
CA LEU A 78 1.06 -8.79 -22.28
C LEU A 78 1.70 -9.13 -23.64
N ALA A 79 2.90 -9.72 -23.65
CA ALA A 79 3.55 -10.16 -24.87
C ALA A 79 2.72 -11.23 -25.61
N LEU A 80 2.18 -12.21 -24.87
CA LEU A 80 1.27 -13.22 -25.42
C LEU A 80 0.00 -12.60 -25.99
N PHE A 81 -0.61 -11.65 -25.26
CA PHE A 81 -1.78 -10.91 -25.72
C PHE A 81 -1.50 -10.14 -27.01
N ILE A 82 -0.40 -9.38 -27.09
CA ILE A 82 0.00 -8.63 -28.30
C ILE A 82 0.22 -9.59 -29.47
N ARG A 83 0.94 -10.70 -29.25
CA ARG A 83 1.16 -11.70 -30.29
C ARG A 83 -0.16 -12.27 -30.79
N TYR A 84 -1.05 -12.66 -29.88
CA TYR A 84 -2.37 -13.15 -30.24
C TYR A 84 -3.15 -12.10 -31.03
N PHE A 85 -3.22 -10.87 -30.52
CA PHE A 85 -3.91 -9.75 -31.16
C PHE A 85 -3.43 -9.52 -32.59
N LEU A 86 -2.11 -9.45 -32.83
CA LEU A 86 -1.54 -9.29 -34.17
C LEU A 86 -1.77 -10.52 -35.08
N THR A 87 -1.96 -11.70 -34.49
CA THR A 87 -2.25 -12.93 -35.25
C THR A 87 -3.68 -12.97 -35.74
N VAL A 88 -4.65 -12.54 -34.91
CA VAL A 88 -6.08 -12.62 -35.23
C VAL A 88 -6.66 -11.33 -35.82
N SER A 89 -5.98 -10.19 -35.67
CA SER A 89 -6.47 -8.90 -36.17
C SER A 89 -6.42 -8.85 -37.68
N THR A 90 -7.59 -8.78 -38.31
CA THR A 90 -7.70 -8.58 -39.75
C THR A 90 -7.22 -7.17 -40.11
N PRO A 91 -6.31 -7.01 -41.09
CA PRO A 91 -5.83 -5.69 -41.49
C PRO A 91 -6.98 -4.85 -42.05
N VAL A 92 -7.05 -3.58 -41.63
CA VAL A 92 -8.08 -2.65 -42.09
C VAL A 92 -7.72 -2.16 -43.50
N PRO A 93 -8.65 -2.22 -44.48
CA PRO A 93 -8.44 -1.67 -45.81
C PRO A 93 -8.02 -0.20 -45.75
N GLU A 94 -7.13 0.22 -46.65
CA GLU A 94 -6.54 1.56 -46.65
C GLU A 94 -7.59 2.68 -46.62
N ALA A 95 -8.65 2.53 -47.41
CA ALA A 95 -9.79 3.45 -47.48
C ALA A 95 -10.55 3.65 -46.15
N HIS A 96 -10.38 2.74 -45.18
CA HIS A 96 -11.06 2.79 -43.88
C HIS A 96 -10.08 3.02 -42.72
N GLN A 97 -8.78 3.19 -42.97
CA GLN A 97 -7.79 3.32 -41.90
C GLN A 97 -8.03 4.55 -41.03
N ASP A 98 -8.34 5.71 -41.61
CA ASP A 98 -8.56 6.93 -40.83
C ASP A 98 -9.80 6.84 -39.95
N ALA A 99 -10.88 6.26 -40.49
CA ALA A 99 -12.11 6.01 -39.72
C ALA A 99 -11.86 5.01 -38.57
N ALA A 100 -11.13 3.92 -38.83
CA ALA A 100 -10.79 2.92 -37.83
C ALA A 100 -9.86 3.50 -36.74
N ARG A 101 -8.88 4.33 -37.11
CA ARG A 101 -8.01 5.05 -36.16
C ARG A 101 -8.80 6.01 -35.29
N ALA A 102 -9.69 6.80 -35.88
CA ALA A 102 -10.55 7.73 -35.14
C ALA A 102 -11.46 6.97 -34.14
N GLN A 103 -12.07 5.87 -34.57
CA GLN A 103 -12.91 5.04 -33.71
C GLN A 103 -12.10 4.37 -32.59
N GLY A 104 -10.90 3.86 -32.89
CA GLY A 104 -10.00 3.27 -31.90
C GLY A 104 -9.60 4.28 -30.83
N LYS A 105 -9.25 5.51 -31.23
CA LYS A 105 -8.94 6.61 -30.32
C LYS A 105 -10.13 6.93 -29.40
N ALA A 106 -11.33 7.11 -29.96
CA ALA A 106 -12.52 7.43 -29.19
C ALA A 106 -12.85 6.33 -28.15
N ARG A 107 -12.74 5.05 -28.53
CA ARG A 107 -12.94 3.92 -27.61
C ARG A 107 -11.89 3.89 -26.50
N PHE A 108 -10.62 4.18 -26.84
CA PHE A 108 -9.55 4.22 -25.86
C PHE A 108 -9.72 5.36 -24.85
N GLU A 109 -10.12 6.55 -25.30
CA GLU A 109 -10.42 7.68 -24.42
C GLU A 109 -11.55 7.33 -23.43
N GLN A 110 -12.63 6.73 -23.90
CA GLN A 110 -13.73 6.26 -23.04
C GLN A 110 -13.26 5.21 -22.01
N PHE A 111 -12.42 4.27 -22.43
CA PHE A 111 -11.82 3.29 -21.53
C PHE A 111 -10.97 3.97 -20.45
N VAL A 112 -10.09 4.90 -20.82
CA VAL A 112 -9.24 5.64 -19.87
C VAL A 112 -10.09 6.42 -18.86
N GLU A 113 -11.16 7.08 -19.31
CA GLU A 113 -12.09 7.79 -18.42
C GLU A 113 -12.80 6.86 -17.44
N GLN A 114 -13.25 5.68 -17.90
CA GLN A 114 -13.86 4.67 -17.03
C GLN A 114 -12.85 4.14 -16.01
N LEU A 115 -11.63 3.81 -16.44
CA LEU A 115 -10.56 3.35 -15.56
C LEU A 115 -10.19 4.42 -14.52
N ALA A 116 -10.04 5.68 -14.92
CA ALA A 116 -9.74 6.78 -14.01
C ALA A 116 -10.84 6.94 -12.95
N ARG A 117 -12.12 6.93 -13.36
CA ARG A 117 -13.26 6.96 -12.43
C ARG A 117 -13.25 5.79 -11.47
N HIS A 118 -12.87 4.60 -11.93
CA HIS A 118 -12.78 3.42 -11.09
C HIS A 118 -11.65 3.52 -10.06
N LEU A 119 -10.46 3.94 -10.47
CA LEU A 119 -9.31 4.13 -9.59
C LEU A 119 -9.57 5.18 -8.51
N LEU A 120 -10.25 6.28 -8.85
CA LEU A 120 -10.64 7.32 -7.88
C LEU A 120 -11.61 6.82 -6.80
N ARG A 121 -12.39 5.77 -7.07
CA ARG A 121 -13.28 5.14 -6.07
C ARG A 121 -12.52 4.25 -5.08
N GLY A 122 -11.23 3.99 -5.31
CA GLY A 122 -10.37 3.21 -4.41
C GLY A 122 -10.67 1.71 -4.36
N ARG A 123 -11.50 1.19 -5.26
CA ARG A 123 -11.82 -0.25 -5.33
C ARG A 123 -10.83 -0.99 -6.23
N SER A 124 -10.45 -2.20 -5.83
CA SER A 124 -9.60 -3.06 -6.65
C SER A 124 -10.40 -3.62 -7.81
N LEU A 125 -10.05 -3.27 -9.05
CA LEU A 125 -10.68 -3.83 -10.26
C LEU A 125 -10.59 -5.36 -10.27
N VAL A 126 -9.46 -5.91 -9.84
CA VAL A 126 -9.26 -7.36 -9.73
C VAL A 126 -10.25 -7.99 -8.76
N ARG A 127 -10.53 -7.31 -7.63
CA ARG A 127 -11.50 -7.80 -6.65
C ARG A 127 -12.92 -7.77 -7.18
N ASP A 128 -13.31 -6.66 -7.82
CA ASP A 128 -14.63 -6.50 -8.43
C ASP A 128 -14.86 -7.58 -9.52
N MET A 129 -13.84 -7.89 -10.33
CA MET A 129 -13.92 -8.97 -11.33
C MET A 129 -14.00 -10.36 -10.69
N VAL A 130 -13.26 -10.62 -9.61
CA VAL A 130 -13.35 -11.91 -8.89
C VAL A 130 -14.74 -12.08 -8.27
N ASP A 131 -15.32 -11.03 -7.69
CA ASP A 131 -16.66 -11.05 -7.11
C ASP A 131 -17.74 -11.24 -8.20
N GLU A 132 -17.53 -10.73 -9.42
CA GLU A 132 -18.44 -10.92 -10.57
C GLU A 132 -18.35 -12.32 -11.18
N LEU A 133 -17.15 -12.90 -11.23
CA LEU A 133 -16.92 -14.26 -11.75
C LEU A 133 -17.32 -15.35 -10.75
N ASN A 134 -17.30 -15.05 -9.45
CA ASN A 134 -17.76 -15.92 -8.36
C ASN A 134 -18.85 -15.22 -7.54
N PRO A 135 -20.05 -15.00 -8.09
CA PRO A 135 -21.13 -14.37 -7.37
C PRO A 135 -21.57 -15.26 -6.20
N ASP A 136 -21.69 -14.68 -5.02
CA ASP A 136 -22.18 -15.38 -3.82
C ASP A 136 -23.68 -15.69 -4.00
N PRO A 137 -24.10 -16.97 -4.03
CA PRO A 137 -25.47 -17.36 -4.33
C PRO A 137 -26.49 -16.75 -3.34
N MET A 138 -26.11 -16.52 -2.09
CA MET A 138 -27.00 -15.87 -1.10
C MET A 138 -27.23 -14.37 -1.39
N ARG A 139 -26.26 -13.69 -2.01
CA ARG A 139 -26.45 -12.29 -2.44
C ARG A 139 -27.33 -12.18 -3.67
N MET A 140 -27.28 -13.17 -4.57
CA MET A 140 -28.13 -13.20 -5.77
C MET A 140 -29.60 -13.38 -5.40
N GLU A 141 -29.92 -14.28 -4.47
CA GLU A 141 -31.28 -14.47 -3.95
C GLU A 141 -31.80 -13.20 -3.28
N ALA A 142 -31.00 -12.54 -2.42
CA ALA A 142 -31.40 -11.30 -1.77
C ALA A 142 -31.64 -10.14 -2.76
N THR A 143 -30.85 -10.06 -3.85
CA THR A 143 -31.08 -9.04 -4.90
C THR A 143 -32.30 -9.35 -5.77
N ALA A 144 -32.57 -10.63 -6.04
CA ALA A 144 -33.74 -11.06 -6.79
C ALA A 144 -35.03 -10.80 -6.01
N GLU A 145 -35.07 -11.15 -4.72
CA GLU A 145 -36.20 -10.87 -3.83
C GLU A 145 -36.45 -9.36 -3.65
N ALA A 146 -35.39 -8.55 -3.63
CA ALA A 146 -35.51 -7.10 -3.55
C ALA A 146 -36.07 -6.47 -4.84
N GLN A 147 -35.76 -7.04 -6.01
CA GLN A 147 -36.32 -6.61 -7.29
C GLN A 147 -37.78 -7.06 -7.46
N GLU A 148 -38.13 -8.26 -6.98
CA GLU A 148 -39.49 -8.79 -7.06
C GLU A 148 -40.47 -8.05 -6.14
N ARG A 149 -40.00 -7.52 -5.00
CA ARG A 149 -40.80 -6.67 -4.09
C ARG A 149 -40.97 -5.22 -4.57
N ALA A 150 -40.25 -4.82 -5.62
CA ALA A 150 -40.29 -3.47 -6.18
C ALA A 150 -41.16 -3.37 -7.46
N LEU A 151 -41.74 -4.49 -7.90
CA LEU A 151 -42.72 -4.61 -8.98
C LEU A 151 -44.14 -4.78 -8.42
#